data_AF-A0A7C7BSY9-F1
#
_entry.id   AF-A0A7C7BSY9-F1
#
_cell.length_a   1.000
_cell.length_b   1.000
_cell.length_c   1.000
_cell.angle_alpha   90.00
_cell.angle_beta   90.00
_cell.angle_gamma   90.00
#
_symmetry.space_group_name_H-M   'P 1'
#
loop_
_entity.id
_entity.type
_entity.pdbx_description
1 polymer ?
#
loop_
_entity_poly.entity_id
_entity_poly.type
_entity_poly.pdbx_seq_one_letter_code
_entity_poly.pdbx_strand_id
1 'polypeptide(L)'
;MKRLLPVLMGLALLLVSSTEGWSLPPCANTTAKSMQETQGWDNCFGNLYFETGRFKGDKYVGEFKDGRGHGQGTYIWVYEDKYVGEFRDGIAHGKGTLTLADGRVKAGIWENGRFLYAKKPTPTLVPTLK
;
A
#
# COMPACT_ATOMS: atom_id res chain seq x y z
N MET A 1 48.85 -42.62 -9.50
CA MET A 1 48.13 -41.65 -10.35
C MET A 1 46.67 -41.61 -9.89
N LYS A 2 46.32 -40.63 -9.04
CA LYS A 2 44.99 -40.51 -8.41
C LYS A 2 44.02 -39.91 -9.43
N ARG A 3 43.00 -40.66 -9.85
CA ARG A 3 41.92 -40.17 -10.71
C ARG A 3 40.92 -39.41 -9.82
N LEU A 4 40.87 -38.08 -9.94
CA LEU A 4 39.85 -37.26 -9.29
C LEU A 4 38.51 -37.44 -10.02
N LEU A 5 37.45 -37.69 -9.26
CA LEU A 5 36.06 -37.63 -9.72
C LEU A 5 35.63 -36.18 -9.99
N PRO A 6 34.78 -35.91 -10.99
CA PRO A 6 34.21 -34.58 -11.19
C PRO A 6 33.11 -34.34 -10.14
N VAL A 7 33.28 -33.28 -9.34
CA VAL A 7 32.22 -32.74 -8.50
C VAL A 7 31.21 -32.10 -9.43
N LEU A 8 30.04 -32.74 -9.58
CA LEU A 8 28.83 -32.13 -10.10
C LEU A 8 28.46 -30.99 -9.14
N MET A 9 28.94 -29.78 -9.43
CA MET A 9 28.36 -28.56 -8.88
C MET A 9 26.95 -28.45 -9.45
N GLY A 10 25.99 -29.00 -8.70
CA GLY A 10 24.58 -28.74 -8.90
C GLY A 10 24.37 -27.25 -8.87
N LEU A 11 24.12 -26.68 -10.06
CA LEU A 11 23.62 -25.34 -10.22
C LEU A 11 22.22 -25.34 -9.59
N ALA A 12 22.15 -25.03 -8.30
CA ALA A 12 20.89 -24.73 -7.65
C ALA A 12 20.38 -23.44 -8.31
N LEU A 13 19.62 -23.60 -9.39
CA LEU A 13 18.76 -22.57 -9.94
C LEU A 13 17.76 -22.26 -8.84
N LEU A 14 18.13 -21.34 -7.94
CA LEU A 14 17.15 -20.63 -7.13
C LEU A 14 16.29 -19.90 -8.14
N LEU A 15 15.17 -20.52 -8.52
CA LEU A 15 14.03 -19.81 -9.05
C LEU A 15 13.60 -18.86 -7.93
N VAL A 16 14.29 -17.72 -7.83
CA VAL A 16 13.67 -16.51 -7.29
C VAL A 16 12.53 -16.33 -8.26
N SER A 17 11.33 -16.78 -7.88
CA SER A 17 10.13 -16.42 -8.59
C SER A 17 10.13 -14.90 -8.54
N SER A 18 10.57 -14.26 -9.62
CA SER A 18 10.29 -12.86 -9.82
C SER A 18 8.77 -12.82 -9.84
N THR A 19 8.17 -12.52 -8.68
CA THR A 19 7.00 -11.69 -8.72
C THR A 19 7.54 -10.42 -9.35
N GLU A 20 7.56 -10.38 -10.68
CA GLU A 20 7.30 -9.15 -11.38
C GLU A 20 5.95 -8.75 -10.83
N GLY A 21 5.98 -8.07 -9.68
CA GLY A 21 4.82 -7.44 -9.09
C GLY A 21 4.55 -6.33 -10.07
N TRP A 22 3.39 -6.39 -10.73
CA TRP A 22 2.97 -5.39 -11.69
C TRP A 22 2.79 -4.10 -10.90
N SER A 23 3.87 -3.35 -10.73
CA SER A 23 3.84 -2.02 -10.14
C SER A 23 3.19 -1.12 -11.17
N LEU A 24 2.21 -0.33 -10.73
CA LEU A 24 1.57 0.63 -11.61
C LEU A 24 2.62 1.61 -12.14
N PRO A 25 2.50 2.06 -13.40
CA PRO A 25 3.38 3.09 -13.94
C PRO A 25 3.25 4.38 -13.12
N PRO A 26 4.27 5.25 -13.10
CA PRO A 26 4.16 6.54 -12.44
C PRO A 26 3.08 7.40 -13.12
N CYS A 27 2.34 8.18 -12.33
CA CYS A 27 1.41 9.17 -12.88
C CYS A 27 2.15 10.31 -13.59
N ALA A 28 1.49 10.97 -14.55
CA ALA A 28 2.04 12.14 -15.24
C ALA A 28 2.35 13.26 -14.24
N ASN A 29 3.59 13.77 -14.24
CA ASN A 29 4.08 14.71 -13.22
C ASN A 29 3.86 14.17 -11.81
N THR A 30 4.40 12.97 -11.50
CA THR A 30 4.39 12.14 -10.27
C THR A 30 4.08 12.80 -8.91
N THR A 31 4.24 14.11 -8.79
CA THR A 31 3.82 14.96 -7.67
C THR A 31 2.81 16.01 -8.11
N ALA A 32 1.58 15.92 -7.60
CA ALA A 32 0.54 16.93 -7.73
C ALA A 32 0.42 17.77 -6.44
N LYS A 33 0.03 19.04 -6.58
CA LYS A 33 -0.17 19.98 -5.47
C LYS A 33 -1.64 20.24 -5.12
N SER A 34 -2.53 19.71 -5.97
CA SER A 34 -3.98 19.92 -5.89
C SER A 34 -4.72 18.81 -6.64
N MET A 35 -6.02 18.65 -6.36
CA MET A 35 -6.87 17.69 -7.07
C MET A 35 -7.08 18.04 -8.55
N GLN A 36 -6.84 19.29 -8.96
CA GLN A 36 -6.91 19.69 -10.37
C GLN A 36 -5.75 19.09 -11.16
N GLU A 37 -4.57 18.94 -10.56
CA GLU A 37 -3.38 18.39 -11.21
C GLU A 37 -3.43 16.87 -11.34
N THR A 38 -4.22 16.18 -10.52
CA THR A 38 -4.45 14.74 -10.65
C THR A 38 -5.51 14.42 -11.71
N GLN A 39 -6.12 15.43 -12.33
CA GLN A 39 -7.10 15.22 -13.40
C GLN A 39 -6.44 14.49 -14.58
N GLY A 40 -6.93 13.28 -14.87
CA GLY A 40 -6.37 12.40 -15.91
C GLY A 40 -5.37 11.36 -15.40
N TRP A 41 -5.06 11.33 -14.09
CA TRP A 41 -4.33 10.22 -13.49
C TRP A 41 -5.23 8.99 -13.42
N ASP A 42 -4.88 7.94 -14.15
CA ASP A 42 -5.63 6.69 -14.19
C ASP A 42 -4.70 5.48 -14.17
N ASN A 43 -4.99 4.52 -13.29
CA ASN A 43 -4.23 3.29 -13.07
C ASN A 43 -2.72 3.52 -12.97
N CYS A 44 -2.31 4.49 -12.13
CA CYS A 44 -0.93 4.91 -11.97
C CYS A 44 -0.56 5.12 -10.50
N PHE A 45 0.73 5.19 -10.18
CA PHE A 45 1.23 5.48 -8.83
C PHE A 45 1.79 6.90 -8.74
N GLY A 46 1.40 7.66 -7.72
CA GLY A 46 1.77 9.06 -7.60
C GLY A 46 1.74 9.60 -6.17
N ASN A 47 2.04 10.89 -6.05
CA ASN A 47 2.02 11.64 -4.80
C ASN A 47 1.15 12.88 -4.98
N LEU A 48 0.31 13.17 -3.99
CA LEU A 48 -0.49 14.39 -3.92
C LEU A 48 -0.19 15.08 -2.59
N TYR A 49 0.20 16.35 -2.65
CA TYR A 49 0.47 17.18 -1.48
C TYR A 49 -0.41 18.42 -1.56
N PHE A 50 -1.25 18.69 -0.57
CA PHE A 50 -2.12 19.84 -0.63
C PHE A 50 -1.39 21.10 -0.17
N GLU A 51 -1.00 21.99 -1.09
CA GLU A 51 -0.30 23.25 -0.73
C GLU A 51 -1.24 24.35 -0.24
N THR A 52 -2.52 24.29 -0.63
CA THR A 52 -3.53 25.31 -0.32
C THR A 52 -4.91 24.68 -0.05
N GLY A 53 -5.87 25.51 0.36
CA GLY A 53 -7.26 25.08 0.61
C GLY A 53 -7.46 24.36 1.94
N ARG A 54 -8.63 23.73 2.09
CA ARG A 54 -9.07 23.12 3.37
C ARG A 54 -8.23 21.91 3.82
N PHE A 55 -7.47 21.32 2.91
CA PHE A 55 -6.63 20.14 3.14
C PHE A 55 -5.15 20.50 3.21
N LYS A 56 -4.81 21.79 3.30
CA LYS A 56 -3.43 22.24 3.28
C LYS A 56 -2.57 21.49 4.30
N GLY A 57 -1.48 20.89 3.82
CA GLY A 57 -0.56 20.07 4.62
C GLY A 57 -0.84 18.57 4.58
N ASP A 58 -2.02 18.15 4.11
CA ASP A 58 -2.31 16.73 3.89
C ASP A 58 -1.46 16.17 2.73
N LYS A 59 -1.17 14.88 2.79
CA LYS A 59 -0.40 14.15 1.79
C LYS A 59 -1.03 12.80 1.49
N TYR A 60 -1.08 12.42 0.22
CA TYR A 60 -1.41 11.08 -0.23
C TYR A 60 -0.28 10.53 -1.11
N VAL A 61 0.08 9.27 -0.90
CA VAL A 61 1.00 8.52 -1.75
C VAL A 61 0.39 7.16 -2.02
N GLY A 62 0.19 6.81 -3.29
CA GLY A 62 -0.47 5.56 -3.61
C GLY A 62 -0.91 5.48 -5.05
N GLU A 63 -1.79 4.52 -5.29
CA GLU A 63 -2.39 4.29 -6.59
C GLU A 63 -3.51 5.32 -6.86
N PHE A 64 -3.69 5.68 -8.13
CA PHE A 64 -4.72 6.61 -8.57
C PHE A 64 -5.56 5.99 -9.67
N LYS A 65 -6.85 6.31 -9.65
CA LYS A 65 -7.83 6.00 -10.68
C LYS A 65 -8.79 7.17 -10.82
N ASP A 66 -9.11 7.59 -12.03
CA ASP A 66 -9.99 8.74 -12.29
C ASP A 66 -9.62 10.00 -11.47
N GLY A 67 -8.31 10.26 -11.32
CA GLY A 67 -7.75 11.37 -10.57
C GLY A 67 -7.89 11.30 -9.05
N ARG A 68 -8.34 10.17 -8.50
CA ARG A 68 -8.58 9.95 -7.08
C ARG A 68 -7.75 8.78 -6.56
N GLY A 69 -7.39 8.84 -5.27
CA GLY A 69 -6.71 7.73 -4.60
C GLY A 69 -7.54 6.44 -4.69
N HIS A 70 -6.93 5.37 -5.14
CA HIS A 70 -7.55 4.06 -5.34
C HIS A 70 -6.56 2.97 -4.90
N GLY A 71 -6.99 1.71 -4.80
CA GLY A 71 -6.06 0.60 -4.54
C GLY A 71 -5.30 0.78 -3.22
N GLN A 72 -4.01 0.50 -3.17
CA GLN A 72 -3.19 0.73 -1.97
C GLN A 72 -2.67 2.17 -1.90
N GLY A 73 -2.65 2.73 -0.69
CA GLY A 73 -2.05 4.03 -0.45
C GLY A 73 -1.76 4.33 1.00
N THR A 74 -1.17 5.50 1.20
CA THR A 74 -0.92 6.12 2.50
C THR A 74 -1.45 7.54 2.45
N TYR A 75 -2.37 7.88 3.34
CA TYR A 75 -2.82 9.24 3.57
C TYR A 75 -2.27 9.72 4.91
N ILE A 76 -1.65 10.90 4.92
CA ILE A 76 -1.13 11.56 6.10
C ILE A 76 -1.86 12.88 6.23
N TRP A 77 -2.56 13.07 7.34
CA TRP A 77 -3.20 14.33 7.66
C TRP A 77 -2.18 15.33 8.17
N VAL A 78 -2.46 16.62 8.01
CA VAL A 78 -1.63 17.74 8.50
C VAL A 78 -1.35 17.66 10.01
N TYR A 79 -2.25 17.03 10.76
CA TYR A 79 -2.12 16.79 12.20
C TYR A 79 -1.52 15.42 12.54
N GLU A 80 -0.70 14.87 11.63
CA GLU A 80 0.11 13.64 11.81
C GLU A 80 -0.64 12.31 11.97
N ASP A 81 -1.98 12.32 11.98
CA ASP A 81 -2.73 11.09 11.75
C ASP A 81 -2.29 10.47 10.41
N LYS A 82 -2.27 9.13 10.34
CA LYS A 82 -1.83 8.40 9.16
C LYS A 82 -2.67 7.15 8.93
N TYR A 83 -3.19 7.01 7.72
CA TYR A 83 -3.89 5.82 7.27
C TYR A 83 -3.07 5.12 6.19
N VAL A 84 -2.84 3.82 6.36
CA VAL A 84 -2.20 2.96 5.36
C VAL A 84 -3.16 1.82 5.05
N GLY A 85 -3.54 1.66 3.78
CA GLY A 85 -4.48 0.62 3.39
C GLY A 85 -5.12 0.85 2.04
N GLU A 86 -6.29 0.25 1.86
CA GLU A 86 -7.06 0.32 0.64
C GLU A 86 -7.85 1.65 0.53
N PHE A 87 -7.97 2.17 -0.69
CA PHE A 87 -8.73 3.35 -1.04
C PHE A 87 -9.70 3.07 -2.18
N ARG A 88 -10.86 3.72 -2.13
CA ARG A 88 -11.81 3.79 -3.23
C ARG A 88 -12.28 5.22 -3.37
N ASP A 89 -12.10 5.82 -4.55
CA ASP A 89 -12.51 7.18 -4.89
C ASP A 89 -12.02 8.25 -3.89
N GLY A 90 -10.78 8.08 -3.41
CA GLY A 90 -10.12 8.97 -2.45
C GLY A 90 -10.52 8.73 -0.99
N ILE A 91 -11.30 7.68 -0.71
CA ILE A 91 -11.82 7.38 0.62
C ILE A 91 -11.23 6.05 1.11
N ALA A 92 -10.81 6.00 2.36
CA ALA A 92 -10.37 4.77 3.02
C ALA A 92 -11.45 3.67 2.91
N HIS A 93 -11.03 2.49 2.45
CA HIS A 93 -11.89 1.34 2.19
C HIS A 93 -11.12 0.04 2.51
N GLY A 94 -11.78 -1.12 2.46
CA GLY A 94 -11.12 -2.42 2.57
C GLY A 94 -10.28 -2.58 3.84
N LYS A 95 -9.13 -3.24 3.73
CA LYS A 95 -8.19 -3.42 4.84
C LYS A 95 -7.32 -2.18 5.00
N GLY A 96 -7.17 -1.72 6.24
CA GLY A 96 -6.24 -0.64 6.54
C GLY A 96 -5.99 -0.43 8.02
N THR A 97 -5.00 0.40 8.29
CA THR A 97 -4.54 0.77 9.62
C THR A 97 -4.50 2.29 9.72
N LEU A 98 -5.29 2.85 10.63
CA LEU A 98 -5.17 4.23 11.07
C LEU A 98 -4.29 4.28 12.32
N THR A 99 -3.20 5.03 12.24
CA THR A 99 -2.39 5.46 13.38
C THR A 99 -2.72 6.91 13.66
N LEU A 100 -3.18 7.20 14.87
CA LEU A 100 -3.42 8.56 15.33
C LEU A 100 -2.11 9.20 15.77
N ALA A 101 -2.04 10.52 15.76
CA ALA A 101 -0.86 11.28 16.21
C ALA A 101 -0.44 10.95 17.66
N ASP A 102 -1.40 10.57 18.51
CA ASP A 102 -1.14 10.12 19.89
C ASP A 102 -0.64 8.66 20.00
N GLY A 103 -0.44 7.98 18.88
CA GLY A 103 0.06 6.61 18.80
C GLY A 103 -1.01 5.53 18.88
N ARG A 104 -2.29 5.86 19.11
CA ARG A 104 -3.37 4.86 19.07
C ARG A 104 -3.52 4.29 17.66
N VAL A 105 -3.82 2.98 17.58
CA VAL A 105 -3.93 2.25 16.31
C VAL A 105 -5.30 1.60 16.15
N LYS A 106 -5.89 1.75 14.96
CA LYS A 106 -7.10 1.05 14.51
C LYS A 106 -6.80 0.28 13.23
N ALA A 107 -6.51 -1.01 13.36
CA ALA A 107 -6.29 -1.92 12.23
C ALA A 107 -7.53 -2.79 11.99
N GLY A 108 -8.05 -2.81 10.77
CA GLY A 108 -9.29 -3.53 10.48
C GLY A 108 -9.88 -3.25 9.12
N ILE A 109 -11.19 -3.43 9.03
CA ILE A 109 -11.98 -3.19 7.82
C ILE A 109 -12.57 -1.77 7.86
N TRP A 110 -12.48 -1.08 6.73
CA TRP A 110 -12.93 0.28 6.50
C TRP A 110 -13.97 0.32 5.38
N GLU A 111 -15.01 1.12 5.55
CA GLU A 111 -16.01 1.36 4.52
C GLU A 111 -16.46 2.82 4.56
N ASN A 112 -16.41 3.49 3.41
CA ASN A 112 -16.78 4.90 3.27
C ASN A 112 -16.10 5.80 4.33
N GLY A 113 -14.81 5.53 4.60
CA GLY A 113 -14.01 6.28 5.57
C GLY A 113 -14.25 5.92 7.03
N ARG A 114 -15.09 4.92 7.32
CA ARG A 114 -15.46 4.51 8.68
C ARG A 114 -14.82 3.18 9.04
N PHE A 115 -14.24 3.09 10.23
CA PHE A 115 -13.79 1.83 10.81
C PHE A 115 -15.01 0.97 11.18
N LEU A 116 -15.11 -0.23 10.63
CA LEU A 116 -16.20 -1.16 10.91
C LEU A 116 -15.84 -2.10 12.06
N TYR A 117 -14.80 -2.91 11.87
CA TYR A 117 -14.35 -3.88 12.87
C TYR A 117 -12.88 -4.22 12.71
N ALA A 118 -12.26 -4.56 13.84
CA ALA A 118 -10.91 -5.08 13.86
C ALA A 118 -10.86 -6.43 13.13
N LYS A 119 -9.79 -6.67 12.38
CA LYS A 119 -9.52 -8.01 11.83
C LYS A 119 -9.45 -8.96 13.03
N LYS A 120 -10.39 -9.92 13.13
CA LYS A 120 -10.32 -10.97 14.16
C LYS A 120 -8.95 -11.65 14.01
N PRO A 121 -8.20 -11.89 15.11
CA PRO A 121 -7.03 -12.75 15.01
C PRO A 121 -7.52 -14.08 14.44
N THR A 122 -7.05 -14.43 13.24
CA THR A 122 -7.34 -15.74 12.65
C THR A 122 -6.88 -16.76 13.68
N PRO A 123 -7.76 -17.65 14.18
CA PRO A 123 -7.32 -18.69 15.09
C PRO A 123 -6.26 -19.50 14.36
N THR A 124 -5.01 -19.42 14.82
CA THR A 124 -3.98 -20.32 14.35
C THR A 124 -4.46 -21.71 14.74
N LEU A 125 -4.85 -22.52 13.75
CA LEU A 125 -5.10 -23.93 14.01
C LEU A 125 -3.77 -24.51 14.49
N VAL A 126 -3.61 -24.62 15.80
CA VAL A 126 -2.49 -25.35 16.40
C VAL A 126 -2.66 -26.78 15.88
N PRO A 127 -1.72 -27.32 15.09
CA PRO A 127 -1.80 -28.71 14.70
C PRO A 127 -1.71 -29.53 15.98
N THR A 128 -2.84 -30.10 16.43
CA THR A 128 -2.83 -31.12 17.47
C THR A 128 -2.06 -32.31 16.91
N LEU A 129 -0.82 -32.49 17.36
CA LEU A 129 -0.09 -33.73 17.23
C LEU A 129 -0.92 -34.82 17.94
N LYS A 130 -1.46 -35.75 17.16
CA LYS A 130 -2.03 -37.01 17.68
C LYS A 130 -0.94 -38.06 17.71
#